data_AF-A0A377NB22-F1
#
_entry.id   AF-A0A377NB22-F1
#
_cell.length_a   1.000
_cell.length_b   1.000
_cell.length_c   1.000
_cell.angle_alpha   90.00
_cell.angle_beta   90.00
_cell.angle_gamma   90.00
#
_symmetry.space_group_name_H-M   'P 1'
#
loop_
_entity.id
_entity.type
_entity.pdbx_description
1 polymer ?
#
loop_
_entity_poly.entity_id
_entity_poly.type
_entity_poly.pdbx_seq_one_letter_code
_entity_poly.pdbx_strand_id
1 'polypeptide(L)'
;MAMAGLILNPRELDLRLFLQHWLHIFCMTESHPKGDRHSIQFFDAQGTAVHKVYTTDETDMDAWHALIAQYRSAENPALELVRR
;
A
#
# COMPACT_ATOMS: atom_id res chain seq x y z
N MET A 1 -22.45 -1.76 2.87
CA MET A 1 -22.45 -0.41 2.27
C MET A 1 -21.17 -0.28 1.48
N ALA A 2 -21.21 0.06 0.19
CA ALA A 2 -19.99 0.20 -0.60
C ALA A 2 -19.22 1.45 -0.14
N MET A 3 -17.93 1.31 0.14
CA MET A 3 -17.04 2.42 0.48
C MET A 3 -16.19 2.76 -0.73
N ALA A 4 -16.52 3.87 -1.39
CA ALA A 4 -15.76 4.40 -2.51
C ALA A 4 -14.84 5.53 -2.02
N GLY A 5 -13.61 5.53 -2.54
CA GLY A 5 -12.64 6.61 -2.38
C GLY A 5 -12.26 7.20 -3.72
N LEU A 6 -11.87 8.48 -3.73
CA LEU A 6 -11.46 9.20 -4.92
C LEU A 6 -10.17 9.97 -4.60
N ILE A 7 -9.12 9.74 -5.38
CA ILE A 7 -7.98 10.65 -5.47
C ILE A 7 -8.10 11.30 -6.85
N LEU A 8 -8.36 12.60 -6.91
CA LEU A 8 -8.64 13.31 -8.15
C LEU A 8 -7.62 14.43 -8.36
N ASN A 9 -6.52 14.09 -9.02
CA ASN A 9 -5.55 15.06 -9.53
C ASN A 9 -5.44 14.87 -11.05
N PRO A 10 -6.28 15.55 -11.86
CA PRO A 10 -6.30 15.36 -13.30
C PRO A 10 -4.93 15.61 -13.93
N ARG A 11 -4.52 14.70 -14.85
CA ARG A 11 -3.20 14.65 -15.50
C ARG A 11 -2.05 14.16 -14.60
N GLU A 12 -2.32 13.88 -13.34
CA GLU A 12 -1.38 13.26 -12.40
C GLU A 12 -2.01 11.97 -11.83
N LEU A 13 -1.99 11.79 -10.50
CA LEU A 13 -2.57 10.64 -9.84
C LEU A 13 -4.10 10.77 -9.73
N ASP A 14 -4.82 10.05 -10.58
CA ASP A 14 -6.28 10.02 -10.62
C ASP A 14 -6.80 8.58 -10.45
N LEU A 15 -7.31 8.25 -9.25
CA LEU A 15 -7.70 6.90 -8.86
C LEU A 15 -9.17 6.83 -8.44
N ARG A 16 -9.84 5.73 -8.81
CA ARG A 16 -11.14 5.31 -8.26
C ARG A 16 -10.90 4.12 -7.36
N LEU A 17 -11.20 4.26 -6.07
CA LEU A 17 -10.87 3.27 -5.05
C LEU A 17 -12.13 2.58 -4.55
N PHE A 18 -12.13 1.25 -4.57
CA PHE A 18 -13.17 0.42 -3.97
C PHE A 18 -12.65 -0.15 -2.66
N LEU A 19 -12.68 0.68 -1.62
CA LEU A 19 -11.96 0.44 -0.36
C LEU A 19 -12.47 -0.78 0.40
N GLN A 20 -13.70 -1.22 0.16
CA GLN A 20 -14.23 -2.46 0.76
C GLN A 20 -13.43 -3.72 0.39
N HIS A 21 -12.60 -3.66 -0.66
CA HIS A 21 -11.77 -4.79 -1.11
C HIS A 21 -10.33 -4.70 -0.63
N TRP A 22 -9.94 -3.68 0.13
CA TRP A 22 -8.58 -3.48 0.60
C TRP A 22 -8.48 -4.05 2.02
N LEU A 23 -7.81 -5.19 2.20
CA LEU A 23 -7.81 -5.93 3.46
C LEU A 23 -6.43 -6.01 4.11
N HIS A 24 -5.38 -6.22 3.33
CA HIS A 24 -4.03 -6.42 3.86
C HIS A 24 -3.08 -5.39 3.27
N ILE A 25 -2.26 -4.78 4.14
CA ILE A 25 -1.40 -3.66 3.77
C ILE A 25 -0.02 -3.90 4.38
N PHE A 26 1.02 -3.83 3.56
CA PHE A 26 2.39 -4.05 4.00
C PHE A 26 3.32 -2.95 3.51
N CYS A 27 4.24 -2.53 4.37
CA CYS A 27 5.42 -1.81 3.95
C CYS A 27 6.53 -2.82 3.62
N MET A 28 7.14 -2.69 2.44
CA MET A 28 8.20 -3.58 1.96
C MET A 28 9.45 -2.80 1.61
N THR A 29 10.60 -3.37 1.94
CA THR A 29 11.92 -2.99 1.44
C THR A 29 12.47 -4.17 0.67
N GLU A 30 12.68 -3.99 -0.62
CA GLU A 30 13.16 -5.04 -1.53
C GLU A 30 14.54 -4.64 -2.08
N SER A 31 15.55 -5.47 -1.88
CA SER A 31 16.87 -5.20 -2.44
C SER A 31 16.87 -5.38 -3.95
N HIS A 32 17.39 -4.38 -4.65
CA HIS A 32 17.50 -4.37 -6.11
C HIS A 32 18.93 -3.95 -6.51
N PRO A 33 19.47 -4.40 -7.67
CA PRO A 33 20.86 -4.10 -8.06
C PRO A 33 21.22 -2.61 -8.13
N LYS A 34 20.21 -1.73 -8.20
CA LYS A 34 20.37 -0.26 -8.26
C LYS A 34 20.14 0.44 -6.92
N GLY A 35 19.94 -0.30 -5.83
CA GLY A 35 19.55 0.21 -4.52
C GLY A 35 18.27 -0.44 -4.01
N ASP A 36 17.98 -0.26 -2.73
CA ASP A 36 16.75 -0.77 -2.14
C ASP A 36 15.52 -0.03 -2.67
N ARG A 37 14.42 -0.76 -2.81
CA ARG A 37 13.13 -0.21 -3.23
C ARG A 37 12.15 -0.29 -2.07
N HIS A 38 11.59 0.85 -1.70
CA HIS A 38 10.58 0.95 -0.65
C HIS A 38 9.18 1.07 -1.24
N SER A 39 8.21 0.38 -0.63
CA SER A 39 6.82 0.43 -1.07
C SER A 39 5.80 0.18 0.03
N ILE A 40 4.60 0.72 -0.16
CA ILE A 40 3.39 0.30 0.56
C ILE A 40 2.51 -0.45 -0.44
N GLN A 41 2.15 -1.68 -0.11
CA GLN A 41 1.40 -2.57 -1.00
C GLN A 41 0.09 -3.01 -0.36
N PHE A 42 -0.98 -3.00 -1.15
CA PHE A 42 -2.34 -3.26 -0.71
C PHE A 42 -2.87 -4.51 -1.42
N PHE A 43 -3.54 -5.38 -0.67
CA PHE A 43 -4.04 -6.67 -1.13
C PHE A 43 -5.49 -6.90 -0.71
N ASP A 44 -6.23 -7.63 -1.53
CA ASP A 44 -7.60 -8.05 -1.23
C ASP A 44 -7.68 -9.33 -0.38
N ALA A 45 -8.91 -9.77 -0.11
CA ALA A 45 -9.20 -10.95 0.70
C ALA A 45 -8.71 -12.26 0.06
N GLN A 46 -8.44 -12.29 -1.24
CA GLN A 46 -7.83 -13.44 -1.92
C GLN A 46 -6.29 -13.38 -1.88
N GLY A 47 -5.72 -12.32 -1.32
CA GLY A 47 -4.28 -12.05 -1.35
C GLY A 47 -3.80 -11.48 -2.67
N THR A 48 -4.69 -11.01 -3.54
CA THR A 48 -4.33 -10.40 -4.82
C THR A 48 -3.95 -8.95 -4.61
N ALA A 49 -2.85 -8.51 -5.22
CA ALA A 49 -2.42 -7.11 -5.14
C ALA A 49 -3.42 -6.19 -5.85
N VAL A 50 -3.90 -5.16 -5.17
CA VAL A 50 -4.85 -4.17 -5.70
C VAL A 50 -4.21 -2.81 -5.96
N HIS A 51 -3.21 -2.42 -5.18
CA HIS A 51 -2.49 -1.16 -5.38
C HIS A 51 -1.10 -1.23 -4.75
N LYS A 52 -0.18 -0.38 -5.24
CA LYS A 52 1.17 -0.23 -4.70
C LYS A 52 1.61 1.22 -4.84
N VAL A 53 2.21 1.77 -3.80
CA VAL A 53 2.87 3.07 -3.78
C VAL A 53 4.36 2.82 -3.59
N TYR A 54 5.18 3.33 -4.50
CA TYR A 54 6.64 3.23 -4.42
C TYR A 54 7.21 4.60 -4.13
N THR A 55 8.29 4.63 -3.33
CA THR A 55 9.08 5.84 -3.20
C THR A 55 9.80 6.16 -4.52
N THR A 56 10.05 7.44 -4.72
CA THR A 56 10.88 8.01 -5.78
C THR A 56 11.95 8.89 -5.13
N ASP A 57 12.86 9.41 -5.95
CA ASP A 57 13.90 10.35 -5.48
C ASP A 57 13.30 11.66 -4.93
N GLU A 58 12.06 12.00 -5.30
CA GLU A 58 11.33 13.18 -4.84
C GLU A 58 10.45 12.91 -3.61
N THR A 59 10.42 11.68 -3.11
CA THR A 59 9.63 11.34 -1.92
C THR A 59 10.25 11.96 -0.67
N ASP A 60 9.45 12.66 0.13
CA ASP A 60 9.84 13.06 1.47
C ASP A 60 9.99 11.81 2.36
N MET A 61 11.24 11.40 2.57
CA MET A 61 11.55 10.19 3.31
C MET A 61 11.31 10.32 4.82
N ASP A 62 11.35 11.53 5.37
CA ASP A 62 11.05 11.72 6.79
C ASP A 62 9.55 11.53 7.03
N ALA A 63 8.71 12.11 6.17
CA ALA A 63 7.27 11.88 6.18
C ALA A 63 6.91 10.41 5.91
N TRP A 64 7.61 9.75 4.98
CA TRP A 64 7.45 8.32 4.71
C TRP A 64 7.73 7.45 5.95
N HIS A 65 8.86 7.68 6.62
CA HIS A 65 9.22 6.95 7.83
C HIS A 65 8.25 7.22 8.98
N ALA A 66 7.81 8.47 9.15
CA ALA A 66 6.81 8.83 10.16
C ALA A 66 5.47 8.11 9.91
N LEU A 67 5.01 8.06 8.65
CA LEU A 67 3.80 7.34 8.27
C LEU A 67 3.90 5.86 8.61
N ILE A 68 5.01 5.21 8.25
CA ILE A 68 5.22 3.79 8.57
C ILE A 68 5.24 3.57 10.08
N ALA A 69 5.97 4.40 10.83
CA ALA A 69 6.04 4.29 12.28
C ALA A 69 4.67 4.43 12.95
N GLN A 70 3.82 5.32 12.44
CA GLN A 70 2.48 5.55 12.96
C GLN A 70 1.53 4.35 12.75
N TYR A 71 1.59 3.70 11.58
CA TYR A 71 0.63 2.64 11.21
C TYR A 71 1.17 1.21 11.32
N ARG A 72 2.45 1.04 11.66
CA ARG A 72 3.05 -0.29 11.84
C ARG A 72 2.39 -1.03 12.99
N SER A 73 1.83 -2.20 12.69
CA SER A 73 1.42 -3.17 13.69
C SER A 73 2.64 -3.86 14.32
N ALA A 74 2.60 -4.08 15.63
CA ALA A 74 3.59 -4.91 16.33
C ALA A 74 3.41 -6.41 16.03
N GLU A 75 2.20 -6.80 15.61
CA GLU A 75 1.83 -8.17 15.30
C GLU A 75 1.66 -8.35 13.80
N ASN A 76 2.06 -9.52 13.30
CA ASN A 76 1.83 -9.95 11.92
C ASN A 76 1.19 -11.35 11.93
N PRO A 77 -0.11 -11.45 12.25
CA PRO A 77 -0.80 -12.74 12.27
C PRO A 77 -0.87 -13.35 10.87
N ALA A 78 -1.12 -14.65 10.80
CA ALA A 78 -1.34 -15.33 9.52
C ALA A 78 -2.55 -14.72 8.79
N LEU A 79 -2.44 -14.56 7.47
CA LEU A 79 -3.49 -13.98 6.65
C LEU A 79 -4.65 -14.96 6.46
N GLU A 80 -5.86 -14.51 6.79
CA GLU A 80 -7.09 -15.24 6.52
C GLU A 80 -7.56 -14.97 5.08
N LEU A 81 -7.03 -15.77 4.15
CA LEU A 81 -7.37 -15.63 2.73
C LEU A 81 -8.63 -16.41 2.38
N VAL A 82 -9.55 -15.75 1.68
CA VAL A 82 -10.75 -16.36 1.11
C VAL A 82 -10.34 -17.09 -0.17
N ARG A 83 -10.54 -18.41 -0.20
CA ARG A 83 -10.37 -19.20 -1.42
C ARG A 83 -11.58 -19.00 -2.34
N ARG A 84 -11.33 -19.04 -3.65
CA ARG A 84 -12.38 -19.00 -4.67
C ARG A 84 -13.24 -20.26 -4.66
#